data_AF-A0A7D5D8Y7-F1
#
_entry.id   AF-A0A7D5D8Y7-F1
#
_cell.length_a   1.000
_cell.length_b   1.000
_cell.length_c   1.000
_cell.angle_alpha   90.00
_cell.angle_beta   90.00
_cell.angle_gamma   90.00
#
_symmetry.space_group_name_H-M   'P 1'
#
loop_
_entity.id
_entity.type
_entity.pdbx_description
1 polymer ?
#
loop_
_entity_poly.entity_id
_entity_poly.type
_entity_poly.pdbx_seq_one_letter_code
_entity_poly.pdbx_strand_id
1 'polypeptide(L)'
;MTRQKGVALLLVLWVLALLSLLLAGLAGWVQLESRQALWQRQHTEALLAAEAGVNLAVVSLTDPAQQRAWAADGRAHELAFERARVQVSVVSERGKLDLNAASTADVVRLLQACGGAVQARALGAALDQRRGNGQPPLRVLEELRQLPGMSQALFACAAPQVTLWSGQESPDPALATPWLRRALGLPSLNISGAEPGPILTLTSVAQLPGGFSAALVVTLLLNPSTEGARPYRVLHWQE
;
A
#
# COMPACT_ATOMS: atom_id res chain seq x y z
N MET A 1 -81.51 1.55 -15.21
CA MET A 1 -80.21 1.32 -15.88
C MET A 1 -79.17 2.22 -15.25
N THR A 2 -78.50 1.75 -14.20
CA THR A 2 -77.58 2.55 -13.38
C THR A 2 -76.23 2.73 -14.08
N ARG A 3 -75.79 3.98 -14.19
CA ARG A 3 -74.56 4.40 -14.87
C ARG A 3 -73.31 4.00 -14.05
N GLN A 4 -72.57 2.99 -14.52
CA GLN A 4 -71.22 2.65 -14.04
C GLN A 4 -70.11 3.51 -14.70
N LYS A 5 -70.25 4.84 -14.76
CA LYS A 5 -69.24 5.71 -15.40
C LYS A 5 -68.14 6.23 -14.46
N GLY A 6 -68.31 6.12 -13.13
CA GLY A 6 -67.31 6.58 -12.15
C GLY A 6 -66.15 5.61 -11.89
N VAL A 7 -66.40 4.30 -12.00
CA VAL A 7 -65.41 3.26 -11.66
C VAL A 7 -64.30 3.16 -12.72
N ALA A 8 -64.63 3.35 -14.00
CA ALA A 8 -63.67 3.29 -15.10
C ALA A 8 -62.60 4.39 -15.00
N LEU A 9 -62.97 5.62 -14.63
CA LEU A 9 -62.01 6.71 -14.43
C LEU A 9 -61.07 6.43 -13.25
N LEU A 10 -61.60 5.88 -12.16
CA LEU A 10 -60.82 5.51 -10.99
C LEU A 10 -59.80 4.41 -11.33
N LEU A 11 -60.21 3.39 -12.10
CA LEU A 11 -59.29 2.35 -12.60
C LEU A 11 -58.18 2.93 -13.48
N VAL A 12 -58.49 3.82 -14.42
CA VAL A 12 -57.48 4.46 -15.28
C VAL A 12 -56.50 5.29 -14.47
N LEU A 13 -56.98 6.08 -13.50
CA LEU A 13 -56.11 6.85 -12.61
C LEU A 13 -55.19 5.95 -11.79
N TRP A 14 -55.68 4.82 -11.28
CA TRP A 14 -54.86 3.84 -10.58
C TRP A 14 -53.83 3.18 -11.49
N VAL A 15 -54.19 2.82 -12.72
CA VAL A 15 -53.26 2.25 -13.70
C VAL A 15 -52.17 3.27 -14.05
N LEU A 16 -52.53 4.53 -14.30
CA LEU A 16 -51.57 5.61 -14.56
C LEU A 16 -50.65 5.85 -13.36
N ALA A 17 -51.18 5.82 -12.14
CA ALA A 17 -50.40 5.96 -10.91
C ALA A 17 -49.39 4.80 -10.76
N LEU A 18 -49.81 3.56 -10.98
CA LEU A 18 -48.94 2.38 -10.92
C LEU A 18 -47.85 2.41 -12.01
N LEU A 19 -48.22 2.77 -13.25
CA LEU A 19 -47.27 2.93 -14.34
C LEU A 19 -46.24 4.03 -14.04
N SER A 20 -46.68 5.15 -13.48
CA SER A 20 -45.79 6.25 -13.10
C SER A 20 -44.81 5.83 -12.00
N LEU A 21 -45.27 5.07 -11.00
CA LEU A 21 -44.41 4.53 -9.94
C LEU A 21 -43.37 3.54 -10.49
N LEU A 22 -43.77 2.66 -11.41
CA LEU A 22 -42.87 1.72 -12.08
C LEU A 22 -41.79 2.45 -12.89
N LEU A 23 -42.19 3.46 -13.67
CA LEU A 23 -41.26 4.29 -14.45
C LEU A 23 -40.29 5.05 -13.55
N ALA A 24 -40.75 5.62 -12.44
CA ALA A 24 -39.91 6.31 -11.47
C ALA A 24 -38.87 5.36 -10.84
N GLY A 25 -39.29 4.13 -10.47
CA GLY A 25 -38.38 3.11 -9.95
C GLY A 25 -37.30 2.70 -10.96
N LEU A 26 -37.68 2.46 -12.21
CA LEU A 26 -36.74 2.12 -13.28
C LEU A 26 -35.75 3.26 -13.58
N ALA A 27 -36.24 4.50 -13.64
CA ALA A 27 -35.38 5.67 -13.85
C ALA A 27 -34.35 5.83 -12.72
N GLY A 28 -34.76 5.64 -11.46
CA GLY A 28 -33.85 5.65 -10.32
C GLY A 28 -32.79 4.55 -10.40
N TRP A 29 -33.18 3.34 -10.82
CA TRP A 29 -32.27 2.22 -10.99
C TRP A 29 -31.21 2.47 -12.08
N VAL A 30 -31.63 2.94 -13.25
CA VAL A 30 -30.71 3.27 -14.37
C VAL A 30 -29.74 4.38 -13.97
N GLN A 31 -30.20 5.39 -13.23
CA GLN A 31 -29.32 6.45 -12.74
C GLN A 31 -28.28 5.92 -11.75
N LEU A 32 -28.67 4.98 -10.88
CA LEU A 32 -27.74 4.34 -9.95
C LEU A 32 -26.68 3.51 -10.69
N GLU A 33 -27.10 2.67 -11.64
CA GLU A 33 -26.18 1.87 -12.46
C GLU A 33 -25.21 2.76 -13.25
N SER A 34 -25.70 3.86 -13.83
CA SER A 34 -24.86 4.81 -14.56
C SER A 34 -23.80 5.45 -13.67
N ARG A 35 -24.17 5.87 -12.44
CA ARG A 35 -23.22 6.42 -11.47
C ARG A 35 -22.19 5.38 -11.02
N GLN A 36 -22.62 4.14 -10.80
CA GLN A 36 -21.72 3.05 -10.41
C GLN A 36 -20.73 2.72 -11.52
N ALA A 37 -21.18 2.65 -12.77
CA ALA A 37 -20.32 2.40 -13.93
C ALA A 37 -19.28 3.50 -14.12
N LEU A 38 -19.67 4.77 -13.95
CA LEU A 38 -18.75 5.90 -14.01
C LEU A 38 -17.69 5.83 -12.89
N TRP A 39 -18.12 5.55 -11.66
CA TRP A 39 -17.21 5.42 -10.52
C TRP A 39 -16.22 4.27 -10.71
N GLN A 40 -16.70 3.09 -11.14
CA GLN A 40 -15.84 1.94 -11.45
C GLN A 40 -14.80 2.28 -12.53
N ARG A 41 -15.24 2.93 -13.62
CA ARG A 41 -14.33 3.36 -14.69
C ARG A 41 -13.24 4.29 -14.16
N GLN A 42 -13.60 5.32 -13.40
CA GLN A 42 -12.65 6.31 -12.89
C GLN A 42 -11.68 5.71 -11.87
N HIS A 43 -12.17 4.79 -11.03
CA HIS A 43 -11.34 4.08 -10.07
C HIS A 43 -10.33 3.15 -10.77
N THR A 44 -10.77 2.34 -11.73
CA THR A 44 -9.88 1.48 -12.52
C THR A 44 -8.84 2.29 -13.30
N GLU A 45 -9.24 3.42 -13.88
CA GLU A 45 -8.31 4.30 -14.59
C GLU A 45 -7.24 4.88 -13.66
N ALA A 46 -7.61 5.27 -12.44
CA ALA A 46 -6.65 5.74 -11.44
C ALA A 46 -5.70 4.60 -11.00
N LEU A 47 -6.20 3.39 -10.80
CA LEU A 47 -5.38 2.21 -10.46
C LEU A 47 -4.37 1.90 -11.56
N LEU A 48 -4.80 1.84 -12.83
CA LEU A 48 -3.91 1.60 -13.96
C LEU A 48 -2.86 2.70 -14.11
N ALA A 49 -3.21 3.95 -13.81
CA ALA A 49 -2.23 5.05 -13.77
C ALA A 49 -1.22 4.88 -12.62
N ALA A 50 -1.64 4.37 -11.46
CA ALA A 50 -0.73 4.07 -10.35
C ALA A 50 0.21 2.90 -10.70
N GLU A 51 -0.30 1.84 -11.35
CA GLU A 51 0.51 0.74 -11.88
C GLU A 51 1.52 1.22 -12.94
N ALA A 52 1.10 2.14 -13.83
CA ALA A 52 2.01 2.76 -14.79
C ALA A 52 3.14 3.52 -14.08
N GLY A 53 2.83 4.21 -12.97
CA GLY A 53 3.82 4.84 -12.09
C GLY A 53 4.88 3.87 -11.57
N VAL A 54 4.47 2.70 -11.08
CA VAL A 54 5.39 1.66 -10.62
C VAL A 54 6.30 1.20 -11.77
N ASN A 55 5.74 0.94 -12.95
CA ASN A 55 6.53 0.51 -14.11
C ASN A 55 7.52 1.58 -14.58
N LEU A 56 7.13 2.85 -14.64
CA LEU A 56 8.01 3.96 -15.01
C LEU A 56 9.15 4.14 -14.00
N ALA A 57 8.87 3.99 -12.71
CA ALA A 57 9.88 4.02 -11.67
C ALA A 57 10.85 2.83 -11.79
N VAL A 58 10.37 1.63 -12.07
CA VAL A 58 11.26 0.46 -12.32
C VAL A 58 12.19 0.73 -13.51
N VAL A 59 11.67 1.24 -14.63
CA VAL A 59 12.50 1.63 -15.79
C VAL A 59 13.59 2.62 -15.37
N SER A 60 13.22 3.64 -14.59
CA SER A 60 14.16 4.67 -14.11
C SER A 60 15.21 4.13 -13.14
N LEU A 61 14.85 3.14 -12.32
CA LEU A 61 15.76 2.45 -11.40
C LEU A 61 16.72 1.49 -12.12
N THR A 62 16.32 0.95 -13.28
CA THR A 62 17.17 0.09 -14.12
C THR A 62 18.10 0.86 -15.06
N ASP A 63 17.82 2.15 -15.32
CA ASP A 63 18.66 3.01 -16.14
C ASP A 63 19.83 3.59 -15.31
N PRO A 64 21.11 3.24 -15.59
CA PRO A 64 22.26 3.71 -14.82
C PRO A 64 22.40 5.23 -14.78
N ALA A 65 21.89 5.94 -15.80
CA ALA A 65 21.94 7.40 -15.85
C ALA A 65 20.94 8.04 -14.85
N GLN A 66 19.78 7.41 -14.68
CA GLN A 66 18.70 7.92 -13.83
C GLN A 66 18.71 7.33 -12.42
N GLN A 67 19.39 6.20 -12.20
CA GLN A 67 19.49 5.54 -10.91
C GLN A 67 20.00 6.48 -9.80
N ARG A 68 20.88 7.44 -10.12
CA ARG A 68 21.36 8.43 -9.15
C ARG A 68 20.30 9.48 -8.75
N ALA A 69 19.35 9.77 -9.65
CA ALA A 69 18.27 10.69 -9.38
C ALA A 69 17.17 10.04 -8.53
N TRP A 70 16.95 8.73 -8.70
CA TRP A 70 15.99 7.91 -7.96
C TRP A 70 16.63 7.27 -6.72
N ALA A 71 16.98 8.12 -5.75
CA ALA A 71 17.45 7.63 -4.46
C ALA A 71 16.31 6.89 -3.72
N ALA A 72 16.61 5.74 -3.11
CA ALA A 72 15.63 4.95 -2.38
C ALA A 72 15.41 5.48 -0.94
N ASP A 73 15.25 6.80 -0.79
CA ASP A 73 15.05 7.53 0.48
C ASP A 73 13.58 7.82 0.81
N GLY A 74 12.65 7.43 -0.06
CA GLY A 74 11.23 7.74 0.07
C GLY A 74 10.85 9.12 -0.44
N ARG A 75 11.73 9.84 -1.14
CA ARG A 75 11.35 11.09 -1.81
C ARG A 75 10.34 10.81 -2.91
N ALA A 76 9.30 11.64 -2.99
CA ALA A 76 8.32 11.54 -4.05
C ALA A 76 8.86 12.13 -5.36
N HIS A 77 8.74 11.37 -6.43
CA HIS A 77 9.01 11.77 -7.79
C HIS A 77 7.68 11.98 -8.52
N GLU A 78 7.51 13.17 -9.09
CA GLU A 78 6.32 13.47 -9.90
C GLU A 78 6.54 12.99 -11.33
N LEU A 79 5.58 12.20 -11.80
CA LEU A 79 5.47 11.67 -13.14
C LEU A 79 4.11 12.07 -13.72
N ALA A 80 4.04 12.18 -15.04
CA ALA A 80 2.79 12.33 -15.75
C ALA A 80 2.52 11.04 -16.53
N PHE A 81 1.30 10.53 -16.42
CA PHE A 81 0.83 9.41 -17.24
C PHE A 81 -0.54 9.76 -17.82
N GLU A 82 -0.59 9.96 -19.14
CA GLU A 82 -1.76 10.48 -19.84
C GLU A 82 -2.30 11.76 -19.18
N ARG A 83 -3.52 11.69 -18.61
CA ARG A 83 -4.17 12.80 -17.89
C ARG A 83 -4.01 12.71 -16.36
N ALA A 84 -3.35 11.66 -15.86
CA ALA A 84 -3.11 11.46 -14.43
C ALA A 84 -1.78 12.09 -14.01
N ARG A 85 -1.79 12.74 -12.84
CA ARG A 85 -0.56 13.08 -12.12
C ARG A 85 -0.23 11.93 -11.20
N VAL A 86 0.99 11.40 -11.32
CA VAL A 86 1.44 10.23 -10.58
C VAL A 86 2.60 10.65 -9.70
N GLN A 87 2.53 10.34 -8.41
CA GLN A 87 3.62 10.51 -7.47
C GLN A 87 4.15 9.16 -7.06
N VAL A 88 5.45 8.92 -7.29
CA VAL A 88 6.08 7.65 -6.93
C VAL A 88 7.21 7.90 -5.93
N SER A 89 7.16 7.25 -4.78
CA SER A 89 8.25 7.23 -3.81
C SER A 89 8.87 5.85 -3.74
N VAL A 90 10.19 5.78 -3.67
CA VAL A 90 10.94 4.52 -3.60
C VAL A 90 11.67 4.45 -2.26
N VAL A 91 11.47 3.35 -1.53
CA VAL A 91 12.13 3.09 -0.24
C VAL A 91 12.87 1.77 -0.34
N SER A 92 14.12 1.75 0.11
CA SER A 92 14.86 0.49 0.24
C SER A 92 14.40 -0.29 1.47
N GLU A 93 14.19 -1.60 1.31
CA GLU A 93 13.92 -2.48 2.45
C GLU A 93 15.15 -2.61 3.37
N ARG A 94 16.37 -2.33 2.89
CA ARG A 94 17.58 -2.30 3.74
C ARG A 94 17.55 -1.19 4.78
N GLY A 95 16.77 -0.14 4.57
CA GLY A 95 16.58 0.94 5.55
C GLY A 95 15.60 0.59 6.68
N LYS A 96 14.94 -0.58 6.63
CA LYS A 96 13.95 -1.02 7.62
C LYS A 96 14.51 -2.13 8.51
N LEU A 97 13.89 -2.34 9.66
CA LEU A 97 14.26 -3.40 10.59
C LEU A 97 13.66 -4.74 10.15
N ASP A 98 14.52 -5.72 9.85
CA ASP A 98 14.07 -7.05 9.45
C ASP A 98 13.57 -7.87 10.63
N LEU A 99 12.29 -8.20 10.70
CA LEU A 99 11.76 -8.96 11.84
C LEU A 99 12.25 -10.41 11.88
N ASN A 100 12.70 -10.96 10.74
CA ASN A 100 13.22 -12.32 10.69
C ASN A 100 14.70 -12.37 11.12
N ALA A 101 15.49 -11.32 10.85
CA ALA A 101 16.93 -11.29 11.12
C ALA A 101 17.34 -10.40 12.30
N ALA A 102 16.54 -9.42 12.71
CA ALA A 102 16.95 -8.40 13.68
C ALA A 102 17.26 -8.95 15.07
N SER A 103 18.14 -8.25 15.79
CA SER A 103 18.39 -8.56 17.19
C SER A 103 17.15 -8.30 18.06
N THR A 104 16.96 -9.11 19.10
CA THR A 104 15.87 -8.91 20.08
C THR A 104 15.95 -7.51 20.71
N ALA A 105 17.16 -6.97 20.90
CA ALA A 105 17.37 -5.63 21.43
C ALA A 105 16.82 -4.54 20.50
N ASP A 106 17.01 -4.67 19.18
CA ASP A 106 16.51 -3.69 18.21
C ASP A 106 15.00 -3.70 18.10
N VAL A 107 14.40 -4.89 18.07
CA VAL A 107 12.95 -5.04 18.09
C VAL A 107 12.36 -4.38 19.34
N VAL A 108 12.96 -4.62 20.52
CA VAL A 108 12.53 -3.99 21.77
C VAL A 108 12.66 -2.47 21.70
N ARG A 109 13.78 -1.94 21.20
CA ARG A 109 13.99 -0.49 21.06
C ARG A 109 12.95 0.16 20.13
N LEU A 110 12.67 -0.46 18.99
CA LEU A 110 11.65 0.00 18.05
C LEU A 110 10.26 0.04 18.69
N LEU A 111 9.86 -1.04 19.36
CA LEU A 111 8.54 -1.13 19.99
C LEU A 111 8.40 -0.17 21.18
N GLN A 112 9.48 0.07 21.93
CA GLN A 112 9.54 1.11 22.97
C GLN A 112 9.35 2.52 22.40
N ALA A 113 10.03 2.83 21.28
CA ALA A 113 9.87 4.10 20.59
C ALA A 113 8.45 4.31 20.05
N CYS A 114 7.73 3.23 19.73
CA CYS A 114 6.32 3.25 19.38
C CYS A 114 5.34 3.32 20.59
N GLY A 115 5.85 3.48 21.81
CA GLY A 115 5.04 3.61 23.03
C GLY A 115 4.66 2.29 23.71
N GLY A 116 5.13 1.15 23.21
CA GLY A 116 4.85 -0.18 23.76
C GLY A 116 5.81 -0.61 24.88
N ALA A 117 6.19 0.28 25.81
CA ALA A 117 7.30 0.02 26.73
C ALA A 117 7.15 -1.27 27.58
N VAL A 118 5.91 -1.58 27.98
CA VAL A 118 5.59 -2.78 28.78
C VAL A 118 5.62 -4.04 27.92
N GLN A 119 5.05 -3.96 26.71
CA GLN A 119 4.87 -5.11 25.81
C GLN A 119 6.14 -5.41 24.99
N ALA A 120 7.00 -4.43 24.76
CA ALA A 120 8.16 -4.52 23.87
C ALA A 120 9.06 -5.71 24.20
N ARG A 121 9.39 -5.91 25.49
CA ARG A 121 10.23 -7.03 25.94
C ARG A 121 9.57 -8.39 25.69
N ALA A 122 8.29 -8.51 26.01
CA ALA A 122 7.54 -9.75 25.80
C ALA A 122 7.41 -10.08 24.30
N LEU A 123 7.12 -9.08 23.47
CA LEU A 123 7.02 -9.22 22.02
C LEU A 123 8.36 -9.57 21.36
N GLY A 124 9.45 -8.90 21.77
CA GLY A 124 10.80 -9.22 21.31
C GLY A 124 11.19 -10.65 21.69
N ALA A 125 10.94 -11.06 22.93
CA ALA A 125 11.19 -12.44 23.38
C ALA A 125 10.35 -13.48 22.64
N ALA A 126 9.08 -13.17 22.33
CA ALA A 126 8.21 -14.06 21.56
C ALA A 126 8.73 -14.27 20.12
N LEU A 127 9.20 -13.20 19.47
CA LEU A 127 9.85 -13.29 18.15
C LEU A 127 11.14 -14.11 18.21
N ASP A 128 11.95 -13.90 19.23
CA ASP A 128 13.20 -14.65 19.41
C ASP A 128 12.96 -16.14 19.67
N GLN A 129 12.02 -16.45 20.56
CA GLN A 129 11.60 -17.81 20.85
C GLN A 129 11.04 -18.52 19.62
N ARG A 130 10.23 -17.81 18.81
CA ARG A 130 9.73 -18.32 17.52
C ARG A 130 10.88 -18.77 16.61
N ARG A 131 11.92 -17.94 16.48
CA ARG A 131 13.11 -18.26 15.67
C ARG A 131 13.91 -19.42 16.26
N GLY A 132 14.16 -19.42 17.57
CA GLY A 132 14.91 -20.47 18.27
C GLY A 132 14.22 -21.83 18.24
N ASN A 133 12.89 -21.87 18.20
CA ASN A 133 12.09 -23.10 18.13
C ASN A 133 11.96 -23.67 16.70
N GLY A 134 12.62 -23.07 15.69
CA GLY A 134 12.55 -23.53 14.31
C GLY A 134 11.19 -23.35 13.64
N GLN A 135 10.34 -22.46 14.17
CA GLN A 135 9.09 -22.11 13.49
C GLN A 135 9.40 -21.42 12.16
N PRO A 136 8.49 -21.50 11.17
CA PRO A 136 8.69 -20.83 9.90
C PRO A 136 8.83 -19.31 10.10
N PRO A 137 9.70 -18.65 9.32
CA PRO A 137 9.84 -17.21 9.36
C PRO A 137 8.51 -16.53 9.02
N LEU A 138 8.37 -15.28 9.46
CA LEU A 138 7.22 -14.45 9.13
C LEU A 138 7.15 -14.30 7.61
N ARG A 139 5.96 -14.51 7.04
CA ARG A 139 5.72 -14.39 5.58
C ARG A 139 4.93 -13.15 5.24
N VAL A 140 4.07 -12.71 6.15
CA VAL A 140 3.27 -11.50 6.03
C VAL A 140 3.43 -10.62 7.25
N LEU A 141 3.39 -9.31 7.06
CA LEU A 141 3.64 -8.36 8.15
C LEU A 141 2.53 -8.41 9.20
N GLU A 142 1.32 -8.77 8.79
CA GLU A 142 0.13 -8.90 9.64
C GLU A 142 0.25 -10.00 10.69
N GLU A 143 1.15 -10.98 10.51
CA GLU A 143 1.46 -11.97 11.55
C GLU A 143 1.96 -11.31 12.83
N LEU A 144 2.58 -10.12 12.73
CA LEU A 144 3.01 -9.34 13.89
C LEU A 144 1.83 -9.01 14.83
N ARG A 145 0.62 -8.82 14.28
CA ARG A 145 -0.62 -8.55 15.03
C ARG A 145 -1.10 -9.74 15.87
N GLN A 146 -0.68 -10.95 15.51
CA GLN A 146 -1.07 -12.17 16.22
C GLN A 146 -0.24 -12.39 17.47
N LEU A 147 0.86 -11.65 17.64
CA LEU A 147 1.70 -11.78 18.83
C LEU A 147 0.98 -11.23 20.08
N PRO A 148 1.04 -11.95 21.20
CA PRO A 148 0.46 -11.49 22.46
C PRO A 148 1.01 -10.12 22.85
N GLY A 149 0.11 -9.15 23.07
CA GLY A 149 0.47 -7.78 23.46
C GLY A 149 0.66 -6.80 22.29
N MET A 150 0.50 -7.23 21.03
CA MET A 150 0.50 -6.32 19.88
C MET A 150 -0.84 -5.57 19.75
N SER A 151 -0.83 -4.27 20.00
CA SER A 151 -2.00 -3.41 19.79
C SER A 151 -2.05 -2.82 18.37
N GLN A 152 -3.23 -2.37 17.93
CA GLN A 152 -3.38 -1.66 16.66
C GLN A 152 -2.45 -0.44 16.56
N ALA A 153 -2.32 0.33 17.65
CA ALA A 153 -1.48 1.53 17.68
C ALA A 153 0.01 1.19 17.57
N LEU A 154 0.45 0.14 18.27
CA LEU A 154 1.83 -0.33 18.21
C LEU A 154 2.17 -0.85 16.81
N PHE A 155 1.28 -1.64 16.22
CA PHE A 155 1.41 -2.14 14.85
C PHE A 155 1.45 -0.99 13.83
N ALA A 156 0.53 -0.03 13.91
CA ALA A 156 0.48 1.10 12.98
C ALA A 156 1.75 1.97 13.02
N CYS A 157 2.37 2.10 14.19
CA CYS A 157 3.66 2.78 14.33
C CYS A 157 4.83 1.94 13.79
N ALA A 158 4.86 0.64 14.10
CA ALA A 158 5.98 -0.24 13.75
C ALA A 158 5.99 -0.61 12.25
N ALA A 159 4.83 -0.89 11.66
CA ALA A 159 4.66 -1.38 10.29
C ALA A 159 5.48 -0.62 9.22
N PRO A 160 5.50 0.73 9.16
CA PRO A 160 6.29 1.44 8.15
C PRO A 160 7.81 1.33 8.34
N GLN A 161 8.27 0.89 9.52
CA GLN A 161 9.70 0.86 9.90
C GLN A 161 10.31 -0.54 9.85
N VAL A 162 9.49 -1.56 9.58
CA VAL A 162 9.90 -2.98 9.62
C VAL A 162 9.73 -3.64 8.26
N THR A 163 10.47 -4.71 8.05
CA THR A 163 10.45 -5.51 6.83
C THR A 163 10.60 -6.99 7.16
N LEU A 164 10.28 -7.85 6.19
CA LEU A 164 10.54 -9.29 6.26
C LEU A 164 11.57 -9.75 5.22
N TRP A 165 12.07 -8.83 4.39
CA TRP A 165 12.70 -9.15 3.12
C TRP A 165 14.17 -8.70 3.00
N SER A 166 14.68 -7.84 3.89
CA SER A 166 16.01 -7.26 3.72
C SER A 166 17.15 -8.26 3.93
N GLY A 167 16.93 -9.27 4.77
CA GLY A 167 17.94 -10.25 5.20
C GLY A 167 19.02 -9.67 6.12
N GLN A 168 18.92 -8.41 6.55
CA GLN A 168 19.94 -7.75 7.36
C GLN A 168 19.59 -7.78 8.85
N GLU A 169 20.57 -8.05 9.71
CA GLU A 169 20.39 -8.01 11.17
C GLU A 169 20.16 -6.58 11.69
N SER A 170 20.66 -5.58 10.98
CA SER A 170 20.50 -4.16 11.33
C SER A 170 20.19 -3.34 10.08
N PRO A 171 19.33 -2.31 10.19
CA PRO A 171 19.04 -1.42 9.07
C PRO A 171 20.28 -0.64 8.64
N ASP A 172 20.39 -0.37 7.34
CA ASP A 172 21.39 0.56 6.80
C ASP A 172 21.08 1.98 7.29
N PRO A 173 21.97 2.63 8.07
CA PRO A 173 21.72 3.97 8.61
C PRO A 173 21.59 5.06 7.54
N ALA A 174 22.12 4.87 6.33
CA ALA A 174 22.00 5.85 5.25
C ALA A 174 20.60 5.82 4.58
N LEU A 175 19.91 4.67 4.66
CA LEU A 175 18.59 4.44 4.06
C LEU A 175 17.46 4.45 5.10
N ALA A 176 17.80 4.33 6.39
CA ALA A 176 16.82 4.32 7.47
C ALA A 176 16.16 5.68 7.68
N THR A 177 14.86 5.65 8.01
CA THR A 177 14.11 6.88 8.28
C THR A 177 14.71 7.65 9.46
N PRO A 178 14.59 8.99 9.50
CA PRO A 178 15.06 9.77 10.64
C PRO A 178 14.43 9.36 11.98
N TRP A 179 13.22 8.80 11.94
CA TRP A 179 12.56 8.26 13.12
C TRP A 179 13.23 6.96 13.58
N LEU A 180 13.43 5.99 12.67
CA LEU A 180 14.03 4.70 13.01
C LEU A 180 15.47 4.83 13.49
N ARG A 181 16.25 5.74 12.88
CA ARG A 181 17.62 6.04 13.33
C ARG A 181 17.66 6.48 14.78
N ARG A 182 16.74 7.36 15.19
CA ARG A 182 16.64 7.82 16.58
C ARG A 182 16.18 6.71 17.51
N ALA A 183 15.22 5.89 17.09
CA ALA A 183 14.72 4.77 17.88
C ALA A 183 15.80 3.72 18.16
N LEU A 184 16.65 3.41 17.18
CA LEU A 184 17.70 2.39 17.29
C LEU A 184 19.08 2.95 17.66
N GLY A 185 19.25 4.27 17.71
CA GLY A 185 20.54 4.92 17.95
C GLY A 185 21.55 4.73 16.81
N LEU A 186 21.07 4.69 15.55
CA LEU A 186 21.92 4.53 14.38
C LEU A 186 22.64 5.85 14.03
N PRO A 187 23.86 5.79 13.45
CA PRO A 187 24.57 6.98 13.03
C PRO A 187 23.80 7.74 11.92
N SER A 188 24.03 9.04 11.84
CA SER A 188 23.51 9.85 10.73
C SER A 188 24.49 9.81 9.57
N LEU A 189 24.15 9.04 8.53
CA LEU A 189 24.92 8.96 7.30
C LEU A 189 24.19 9.66 6.14
N ASN A 190 24.95 10.16 5.17
CA ASN A 190 24.41 10.67 3.93
C ASN A 190 24.04 9.51 3.01
N ILE A 191 22.93 9.62 2.27
CA ILE A 191 22.53 8.60 1.30
C ILE A 191 23.43 8.54 0.06
N SER A 192 24.25 9.57 -0.17
CA SER A 192 25.16 9.63 -1.31
C SER A 192 26.14 8.45 -1.29
N GLY A 193 25.91 7.47 -2.17
CA GLY A 193 26.70 6.25 -2.27
C GLY A 193 26.14 5.04 -1.50
N ALA A 194 25.00 5.17 -0.82
CA ALA A 194 24.32 4.04 -0.22
C ALA A 194 23.74 3.14 -1.31
N GLU A 195 24.01 1.84 -1.22
CA GLU A 195 23.42 0.87 -2.13
C GLU A 195 22.05 0.42 -1.63
N PRO A 196 20.96 0.77 -2.34
CA PRO A 196 19.60 0.47 -1.88
C PRO A 196 19.28 -1.04 -1.90
N GLY A 197 20.15 -1.85 -2.50
CA GLY A 197 19.92 -3.29 -2.66
C GLY A 197 18.82 -3.59 -3.68
N PRO A 198 18.53 -4.89 -3.89
CA PRO A 198 17.63 -5.31 -4.95
C PRO A 198 16.16 -5.28 -4.54
N ILE A 199 15.83 -5.14 -3.25
CA ILE A 199 14.45 -5.18 -2.76
C ILE A 199 14.00 -3.78 -2.37
N LEU A 200 12.97 -3.30 -3.05
CA LEU A 200 12.46 -1.95 -2.93
C LEU A 200 10.94 -1.98 -2.72
N THR A 201 10.44 -1.05 -1.91
CA THR A 201 9.02 -0.74 -1.83
C THR A 201 8.76 0.56 -2.59
N LEU A 202 7.85 0.48 -3.56
CA LEU A 202 7.37 1.61 -4.33
C LEU A 202 5.96 1.95 -3.88
N THR A 203 5.73 3.21 -3.55
CA THR A 203 4.39 3.75 -3.33
C THR A 203 4.06 4.66 -4.50
N SER A 204 3.04 4.32 -5.27
CA SER A 204 2.56 5.08 -6.42
C SER A 204 1.17 5.61 -6.12
N VAL A 205 0.99 6.92 -6.18
CA VAL A 205 -0.30 7.59 -5.99
C VAL A 205 -0.66 8.31 -7.27
N ALA A 206 -1.73 7.87 -7.94
CA ALA A 206 -2.24 8.52 -9.12
C ALA A 206 -3.45 9.38 -8.78
N GLN A 207 -3.51 10.58 -9.36
CA GLN A 207 -4.61 11.52 -9.24
C GLN A 207 -5.10 11.93 -10.64
N LEU A 208 -6.38 11.69 -10.89
CA LEU A 208 -7.07 12.12 -12.11
C LEU A 208 -7.62 13.56 -11.96
N PRO A 209 -7.86 14.28 -13.07
CA PRO A 209 -8.37 15.66 -13.02
C PRO A 209 -9.75 15.79 -12.34
N GLY A 210 -10.52 14.70 -12.26
CA GLY A 210 -11.81 14.65 -11.59
C GLY A 210 -11.75 14.42 -10.07
N GLY A 211 -10.56 14.46 -9.46
CA GLY A 211 -10.37 14.24 -8.02
C GLY A 211 -10.32 12.77 -7.60
N PHE A 212 -10.46 11.84 -8.55
CA PHE A 212 -10.27 10.42 -8.30
C PHE A 212 -8.80 10.10 -8.08
N SER A 213 -8.50 9.37 -7.02
CA SER A 213 -7.16 8.90 -6.73
C SER A 213 -7.14 7.42 -6.43
N ALA A 214 -6.04 6.78 -6.79
CA ALA A 214 -5.70 5.45 -6.35
C ALA A 214 -4.26 5.45 -5.83
N ALA A 215 -4.00 4.63 -4.82
CA ALA A 215 -2.67 4.41 -4.30
C ALA A 215 -2.34 2.93 -4.48
N LEU A 216 -1.06 2.66 -4.69
CA LEU A 216 -0.55 1.31 -4.85
C LEU A 216 0.79 1.22 -4.14
N VAL A 217 0.94 0.24 -3.27
CA VAL A 217 2.19 -0.07 -2.58
C VAL A 217 2.67 -1.45 -3.05
N VAL A 218 3.85 -1.48 -3.67
CA VAL A 218 4.44 -2.70 -4.22
C VAL A 218 5.83 -2.89 -3.65
N THR A 219 6.06 -4.00 -2.95
CA THR A 219 7.42 -4.44 -2.62
C THR A 219 7.87 -5.41 -3.71
N LEU A 220 8.96 -5.08 -4.38
CA LEU A 220 9.51 -5.83 -5.50
C LEU A 220 10.98 -6.16 -5.30
N LEU A 221 11.40 -7.26 -5.91
CA LEU A 221 12.79 -7.62 -6.13
C LEU A 221 13.16 -7.22 -7.56
N LEU A 222 14.03 -6.24 -7.71
CA LEU A 222 14.67 -5.88 -8.98
C LEU A 222 15.56 -7.02 -9.43
N ASN A 223 15.42 -7.43 -10.69
CA ASN A 223 16.20 -8.50 -11.28
C ASN A 223 17.17 -7.91 -12.33
N PRO A 224 18.38 -7.49 -11.94
CA PRO A 224 19.32 -6.86 -12.87
C PRO A 224 19.90 -7.86 -13.89
N SER A 225 19.77 -9.17 -13.67
CA SER A 225 20.27 -10.17 -14.62
C SER A 225 19.37 -10.25 -15.86
N THR A 226 19.95 -9.87 -17.00
CA THR A 226 19.43 -9.86 -18.36
C THR A 226 18.93 -11.20 -18.92
N GLU A 227 18.92 -12.28 -18.13
CA GLU A 227 18.52 -13.63 -18.59
C GLU A 227 17.03 -13.94 -18.37
N GLY A 228 16.29 -13.09 -17.65
CA GLY A 228 14.85 -13.26 -17.42
C GLY A 228 13.99 -12.28 -18.21
N ALA A 229 12.84 -12.74 -18.74
CA ALA A 229 11.88 -11.90 -19.48
C ALA A 229 11.16 -10.84 -18.62
N ARG A 230 11.38 -10.80 -17.29
CA ARG A 230 10.72 -9.86 -16.37
C ARG A 230 11.74 -9.02 -15.61
N PRO A 231 11.64 -7.67 -15.65
CA PRO A 231 12.59 -6.77 -14.98
C PRO A 231 12.51 -6.80 -13.45
N TYR A 232 11.43 -7.31 -12.87
CA TYR A 232 11.25 -7.45 -11.43
C TYR A 232 10.32 -8.61 -11.07
N ARG A 233 10.33 -9.00 -9.80
CA ARG A 233 9.38 -9.92 -9.17
C ARG A 233 8.66 -9.23 -8.02
N VAL A 234 7.33 -9.30 -7.99
CA VAL A 234 6.53 -8.79 -6.88
C VAL A 234 6.64 -9.73 -5.68
N LEU A 235 6.96 -9.16 -4.51
CA LEU A 235 6.99 -9.86 -3.23
C LEU A 235 5.72 -9.55 -2.42
N HIS A 236 5.24 -8.31 -2.50
CA HIS A 236 4.04 -7.85 -1.82
C HIS A 236 3.32 -6.79 -2.66
N TRP A 237 1.99 -6.82 -2.65
CA TRP A 237 1.12 -5.94 -3.42
C TRP A 237 -0.07 -5.51 -2.56
N GLN A 238 -0.29 -4.20 -2.47
CA GLN A 238 -1.37 -3.60 -1.70
C GLN A 238 -1.97 -2.40 -2.45
N GLU A 239 -3.27 -2.45 -2.68
CA GLU A 239 -4.11 -1.40 -3.29
C GLU A 239 -4.90 -0.61 -2.23
#